data_AF-A0A2V5UFE8-F1
#
_entry.id   AF-A0A2V5UFE8-F1
#
_cell.length_a   1.000
_cell.length_b   1.000
_cell.length_c   1.000
_cell.angle_alpha   90.00
_cell.angle_beta   90.00
_cell.angle_gamma   90.00
#
_symmetry.space_group_name_H-M   'P 1'
#
loop_
_entity.id
_entity.type
_entity.pdbx_description
1 polymer ?
#
loop_
_entity_poly.entity_id
_entity_poly.type
_entity_poly.pdbx_seq_one_letter_code
_entity_poly.pdbx_strand_id
1 'polypeptide(L)' 'GGVGAGWIDSHPEVPGGQGRDFTFNILSAAGVSYELNDHWKLNVGVLYQHLSNGGQTDPNPSLNLFGPQVGLMYSF' A
#
# COMPACT_ATOMS: atom_id res chain seq x y z
N GLY A 1 -9.33 6.10 1.62
CA GLY A 1 -7.98 6.03 2.21
C GLY A 1 -8.07 5.44 3.61
N GLY A 2 -6.93 5.09 4.21
CA GLY A 2 -6.85 4.50 5.54
C GLY A 2 -5.44 4.50 6.10
N VAL A 3 -5.32 4.24 7.39
CA VAL A 3 -4.05 4.01 8.09
C VAL A 3 -3.96 2.58 8.58
N GLY A 4 -2.77 2.03 8.74
CA GLY A 4 -2.57 0.68 9.22
C GLY A 4 -1.14 0.40 9.68
N ALA A 5 -0.88 -0.86 10.02
CA ALA A 5 0.44 -1.37 10.36
C ALA A 5 0.62 -2.77 9.79
N GLY A 6 1.87 -3.18 9.59
CA GLY A 6 2.22 -4.50 9.06
C GLY A 6 3.72 -4.75 9.09
N TRP A 7 4.14 -5.74 8.29
CA TRP A 7 5.53 -6.14 8.14
C TRP A 7 5.93 -6.09 6.68
N ILE A 8 7.14 -5.63 6.40
CA ILE A 8 7.83 -5.70 5.12
C ILE A 8 9.14 -6.44 5.30
N ASP A 9 9.75 -6.90 4.21
CA ASP A 9 11.16 -7.28 4.22
C ASP A 9 12.01 -6.01 4.14
N SER A 10 12.62 -5.65 5.27
CA SER A 10 13.38 -4.40 5.39
C SER A 10 14.72 -4.40 4.64
N HIS A 11 15.18 -5.58 4.20
CA HIS A 11 16.45 -5.79 3.50
C HIS A 11 17.63 -5.06 4.19
N PRO A 12 17.97 -5.42 5.45
CA PRO A 12 19.01 -4.75 6.22
C PRO A 12 20.40 -4.79 5.54
N GLU A 13 20.62 -5.73 4.62
CA GLU A 13 21.82 -5.85 3.80
C GLU A 13 21.92 -4.79 2.68
N VAL A 14 20.82 -4.13 2.32
CA VAL A 14 20.79 -3.06 1.31
C VAL A 14 21.07 -1.72 2.01
N PRO A 15 22.18 -1.02 1.69
CA PRO A 15 22.47 0.27 2.28
C PRO A 15 21.34 1.28 2.05
N GLY A 16 20.83 1.84 3.14
CA GLY A 16 19.71 2.78 3.10
C GLY A 16 18.32 2.13 3.07
N GLY A 17 18.22 0.80 3.25
CA GLY A 17 16.96 0.10 3.51
C GLY A 17 16.29 0.53 4.83
N GLN A 18 15.08 0.03 5.08
CA GLN A 18 14.39 0.34 6.34
C GLN A 18 15.13 -0.32 7.52
N GLY A 19 15.17 0.35 8.67
CA GLY A 19 15.86 -0.17 9.85
C GLY A 19 15.14 -1.32 10.56
N ARG A 20 13.94 -1.73 10.12
CA ARG A 20 13.18 -2.87 10.65
C ARG A 20 12.01 -3.25 9.74
N ASP A 21 11.53 -4.48 9.93
CA ASP A 21 10.41 -5.04 9.15
C ASP A 21 9.05 -4.43 9.51
N PHE A 22 8.82 -4.13 10.80
CA PHE A 22 7.55 -3.55 11.22
C PHE A 22 7.40 -2.12 10.72
N THR A 23 6.27 -1.82 10.08
CA THR A 23 5.99 -0.53 9.45
C THR A 23 4.55 -0.09 9.67
N PHE A 24 4.34 1.21 9.81
CA PHE A 24 3.04 1.85 9.65
C PHE A 24 2.76 2.13 8.18
N ASN A 25 1.48 2.25 7.82
CA ASN A 25 0.99 2.46 6.46
C ASN A 25 -0.01 3.62 6.43
N ILE A 26 0.13 4.52 5.46
CA ILE A 26 -0.90 5.48 5.08
C ILE A 26 -1.23 5.23 3.61
N LEU A 27 -2.49 4.89 3.34
CA LEU A 27 -2.98 4.58 2.00
C LEU A 27 -4.05 5.59 1.58
N SER A 28 -3.89 6.15 0.40
CA SER A 28 -4.93 6.92 -0.28
C SER A 28 -5.17 6.33 -1.67
N ALA A 29 -6.41 6.30 -2.10
CA ALA A 29 -6.78 5.78 -3.41
C ALA A 29 -7.94 6.59 -3.98
N ALA A 30 -7.92 6.79 -5.28
CA ALA A 30 -8.98 7.45 -6.03
C ALA A 30 -9.22 6.67 -7.33
N GLY A 31 -10.48 6.47 -7.70
CA GLY A 31 -10.83 5.66 -8.86
C GLY A 31 -12.32 5.61 -9.10
N VAL A 32 -12.68 4.85 -10.13
CA VAL A 32 -14.05 4.58 -10.52
C VAL A 32 -14.34 3.08 -10.44
N SER A 33 -15.60 2.75 -10.24
CA SER A 33 -16.10 1.38 -10.25
C SER A 33 -17.14 1.22 -11.35
N TYR A 34 -17.12 0.08 -12.03
CA TYR A 34 -18.09 -0.28 -13.05
C TYR A 34 -18.65 -1.68 -12.76
N GLU A 35 -19.98 -1.79 -12.71
CA GLU A 35 -20.67 -3.06 -12.56
C GLU A 35 -20.67 -3.78 -13.91
N LEU A 36 -20.03 -4.95 -13.97
CA LEU A 36 -19.97 -5.77 -15.18
C LEU A 36 -21.25 -6.60 -15.33
N ASN A 37 -21.81 -7.05 -14.21
CA ASN A 37 -23.09 -7.76 -14.07
C ASN A 37 -23.46 -7.84 -12.57
N ASP A 38 -24.57 -8.49 -12.26
CA ASP A 38 -25.13 -8.65 -10.90
C ASP A 38 -24.13 -9.21 -9.87
N HIS A 39 -23.07 -9.90 -10.30
CA HIS A 39 -22.09 -10.51 -9.42
C HIS A 39 -20.70 -9.88 -9.50
N TRP A 40 -20.36 -9.16 -10.56
CA TRP A 40 -18.99 -8.72 -10.84
C TRP A 40 -18.86 -7.20 -10.92
N LYS A 41 -17.87 -6.65 -10.20
CA LYS A 41 -17.51 -5.22 -10.25
C LYS A 41 -16.03 -5.04 -10.57
N LEU A 42 -15.75 -4.23 -11.59
CA LEU A 42 -14.41 -3.77 -11.96
C LEU A 42 -14.09 -2.44 -11.28
N ASN A 43 -12.89 -2.28 -10.76
CA ASN A 43 -12.38 -1.05 -10.17
C ASN A 43 -11.10 -0.63 -10.88
N VAL A 44 -11.00 0.63 -11.28
CA VAL A 44 -9.81 1.21 -11.91
C VAL A 44 -9.51 2.55 -11.25
N GLY A 45 -8.26 2.80 -10.91
CA GLY A 45 -7.86 4.04 -10.25
C GLY A 45 -6.37 4.19 -10.07
N VAL A 46 -6.00 5.05 -9.13
CA VAL A 46 -4.64 5.28 -8.68
C VAL A 46 -4.56 5.11 -7.17
N LEU A 47 -3.40 4.66 -6.72
CA LEU A 47 -3.07 4.40 -5.33
C LEU A 47 -1.81 5.18 -4.95
N TYR A 48 -1.84 5.77 -3.77
CA TYR A 48 -0.68 6.25 -3.03
C TYR A 48 -0.57 5.46 -1.72
N GLN A 49 0.61 4.93 -1.42
CA GLN A 49 0.90 4.20 -0.19
C GLN A 49 2.24 4.66 0.38
N HIS A 50 2.24 5.06 1.66
CA HIS A 50 3.42 5.45 2.41
C HIS A 50 3.65 4.49 3.56
N LEU A 51 4.84 3.90 3.62
CA LEU A 51 5.27 2.95 4.65
C LEU A 51 6.48 3.52 5.40
N SER A 52 6.44 3.49 6.73
CA SER A 52 7.49 4.04 7.60
C SER A 52 7.52 3.31 8.96
N ASN A 53 8.70 3.11 9.56
CA ASN A 53 8.80 2.58 10.93
C ASN A 53 8.42 3.61 12.01
N GLY A 54 8.02 4.83 11.63
CA GLY A 54 7.61 5.88 12.56
C GLY A 54 8.75 6.42 13.44
N GLY A 55 10.01 6.25 13.04
CA GLY A 55 11.18 6.70 13.81
C GLY A 55 11.60 5.72 14.91
N GLN A 56 11.17 4.46 14.85
CA GLN A 56 11.52 3.45 15.84
C GLN A 56 12.97 2.93 15.68
N THR A 57 13.50 2.92 14.45
CA THR A 57 14.90 2.56 14.14
C THR A 57 15.41 3.36 12.93
N ASP A 58 16.72 3.57 12.88
CA ASP A 58 17.42 4.14 11.73
C ASP A 58 18.05 3.03 10.86
N PRO A 59 18.09 3.18 9.53
CA PRO A 59 17.54 4.30 8.76
C PRO A 59 16.03 4.18 8.56
N ASN A 60 15.35 5.32 8.36
CA ASN A 60 13.94 5.33 7.97
C ASN A 60 13.76 6.11 6.66
N PRO A 61 14.16 5.54 5.51
CA PRO A 61 13.98 6.19 4.21
C PRO A 61 12.51 6.38 3.85
N SER A 62 11.60 5.66 4.52
CA SER A 62 10.23 5.39 4.09
C SER A 62 10.15 4.70 2.72
N LEU A 63 9.05 4.00 2.45
CA LEU A 63 8.75 3.44 1.14
C LEU A 63 7.46 4.07 0.61
N ASN A 64 7.53 4.65 -0.58
CA ASN A 64 6.39 5.30 -1.22
C ASN A 64 6.02 4.55 -2.50
N LEU A 65 4.77 4.12 -2.60
CA LEU A 65 4.21 3.55 -3.81
C LEU A 65 3.19 4.53 -4.38
N PHE A 66 3.35 4.92 -5.65
CA PHE A 66 2.34 5.65 -6.38
C PHE A 66 2.16 5.00 -7.74
N GLY A 67 0.93 4.63 -8.10
CA GLY A 67 0.71 3.95 -9.36
C GLY A 67 -0.74 3.61 -9.66
N PRO A 68 -0.99 3.02 -10.83
CA PRO A 68 -2.30 2.56 -11.22
C PRO A 68 -2.74 1.37 -10.35
N GLN A 69 -4.04 1.27 -10.12
CA GLN A 69 -4.68 0.17 -9.43
C GLN A 69 -5.83 -0.38 -10.28
N VAL A 70 -5.88 -1.71 -10.41
CA VAL A 70 -7.00 -2.42 -11.03
C VAL A 70 -7.43 -3.54 -10.08
N GLY A 71 -8.74 -3.71 -9.89
CA GLY A 71 -9.28 -4.74 -9.01
C GLY A 71 -10.62 -5.29 -9.50
N LEU A 72 -10.81 -6.60 -9.33
CA LEU A 72 -12.04 -7.31 -9.67
C LEU A 72 -12.69 -7.85 -8.39
N MET A 73 -13.97 -7.59 -8.21
CA MET A 73 -14.72 -8.02 -7.02
C MET A 73 -15.91 -8.89 -7.44
N TYR A 74 -16.12 -9.98 -6.72
CA TYR A 74 -17.27 -10.87 -6.87
C TYR A 74 -18.19 -10.75 -5.64
N SER A 75 -19.50 -10.72 -5.86
CA SER A 75 -20.54 -10.79 -4.82
C SER A 75 -21.36 -12.06 -4.99
N PHE A 76 -21.71 -12.71 -3.87
CA PHE A 76 -22.57 -13.90 -3.81
C PHE A 76 -24.03 -13.53 -3.64
#